data_AF-A0A4Y9R2L7-F1
#
_entry.id   AF-A0A4Y9R2L7-F1
#
_cell.length_a   1.000
_cell.length_b   1.000
_cell.length_c   1.000
_cell.angle_alpha   90.00
_cell.angle_beta   90.00
_cell.angle_gamma   90.00
#
_symmetry.space_group_name_H-M   'P 1'
#
loop_
_entity.id
_entity.type
_entity.pdbx_description
1 polymer ?
#
loop_
_entity_poly.entity_id
_entity_poly.type
_entity_poly.pdbx_seq_one_letter_code
_entity_poly.pdbx_strand_id
1 'polypeptide(L)'
;MSYAWYFYGERNPSGFLPFFLKFEQACGFSRVLHLNEGGFNGIDFIRKKVSNSPYTFSLKPEHTLLSNQKSYGIYGKYNRPFTEIGIRKRDEFQQLIESSLESKVNGLPLRPLVDKLLKEDVITMDEDNLLLFAEMLRSVTEVEKLFYQKVLLEVDGDHVQNTLFNIFNTHPELTQVEGFQLYSFIDDLLALSDNESLNQRLIRIKHAEQILTPYAFLFRTLQDEPNWSRSKIEKMPIFNSFPPKLNYEFNDSVLDSLNASLQNPPFEIVKTAIERNKYISENRKNAPWLKEENGEVKVYYSDGAKTIESFDKDSDFENIYFFPTYISLYKQIML
;
A
#
# COMPACT_ATOMS: atom_id res chain seq x y z
N MET A 1 11.97 5.48 8.33
CA MET A 1 12.93 4.95 7.33
C MET A 1 14.05 5.96 7.08
N SER A 2 13.72 7.20 6.70
CA SER A 2 14.69 8.29 6.45
C SER A 2 15.69 8.50 7.59
N TYR A 3 15.21 8.69 8.83
CA TYR A 3 16.09 8.85 10.00
C TYR A 3 17.05 7.67 10.21
N ALA A 4 16.56 6.44 10.07
CA ALA A 4 17.39 5.25 10.21
C ALA A 4 18.51 5.24 9.16
N TRP A 5 18.19 5.51 7.89
CA TRP A 5 19.21 5.59 6.83
C TRP A 5 20.20 6.73 7.05
N TYR A 6 19.73 7.88 7.51
CA TYR A 6 20.58 9.01 7.88
C TYR A 6 21.59 8.61 8.98
N PHE A 7 21.12 8.04 10.10
CA PHE A 7 22.02 7.59 11.18
C PHE A 7 22.95 6.44 10.76
N TYR A 8 22.46 5.58 9.87
CA TYR A 8 23.25 4.47 9.32
C TYR A 8 24.38 4.96 8.41
N GLY A 9 24.18 6.06 7.69
CA GLY A 9 25.16 6.67 6.79
C GLY A 9 25.63 5.69 5.69
N GLU A 10 26.91 5.83 5.30
CA GLU A 10 27.54 5.06 4.22
C GLU A 10 28.16 3.73 4.67
N ARG A 11 27.65 3.13 5.75
CA ARG A 11 28.11 1.81 6.24
C ARG A 11 27.67 0.69 5.29
N ASN A 12 28.27 -0.50 5.45
CA ASN A 12 27.96 -1.66 4.63
C ASN A 12 26.47 -2.04 4.70
N PRO A 13 25.70 -2.03 3.60
CA PRO A 13 24.25 -2.27 3.62
C PRO A 13 23.80 -3.57 4.32
N SER A 14 24.66 -4.59 4.41
CA SER A 14 24.35 -5.85 5.10
C SER A 14 24.04 -5.67 6.59
N GLY A 15 24.62 -4.65 7.24
CA GLY A 15 24.38 -4.35 8.66
C GLY A 15 23.15 -3.47 8.91
N PHE A 16 22.48 -2.97 7.86
CA PHE A 16 21.38 -2.04 8.03
C PHE A 16 20.14 -2.71 8.64
N LEU A 17 19.80 -3.92 8.21
CA LEU A 17 18.61 -4.62 8.70
C LEU A 17 18.68 -4.91 10.22
N PRO A 18 19.75 -5.52 10.77
CA PRO A 18 19.89 -5.69 12.22
C PRO A 18 19.74 -4.40 13.03
N PHE A 19 20.35 -3.31 12.55
CA PHE A 19 20.20 -1.99 13.15
C PHE A 19 18.76 -1.50 13.08
N PHE A 20 18.16 -1.54 11.89
CA PHE A 20 16.83 -1.01 11.63
C PHE A 20 15.77 -1.69 12.49
N LEU A 21 15.85 -3.01 12.71
CA LEU A 21 14.88 -3.72 13.54
C LEU A 21 14.90 -3.23 14.99
N LYS A 22 16.08 -2.96 15.56
CA LYS A 22 16.21 -2.38 16.91
C LYS A 22 15.75 -0.92 16.93
N PHE A 23 16.09 -0.14 15.91
CA PHE A 23 15.62 1.24 15.75
C PHE A 23 14.09 1.33 15.64
N GLU A 24 13.48 0.42 14.88
CA GLU A 24 12.02 0.30 14.74
C GLU A 24 11.36 -0.08 16.08
N GLN A 25 11.98 -0.98 16.86
CA GLN A 25 11.49 -1.30 18.21
C GLN A 25 11.47 -0.06 19.11
N ALA A 26 12.58 0.69 19.19
CA ALA A 26 12.65 1.92 19.97
C ALA A 26 11.59 2.95 19.53
N CYS A 27 11.44 3.16 18.22
CA CYS A 27 10.40 4.04 17.67
C CYS A 27 8.98 3.54 18.00
N GLY A 28 8.73 2.23 17.93
CA GLY A 28 7.45 1.63 18.27
C GLY A 28 7.05 1.87 19.72
N PHE A 29 7.95 1.61 20.67
CA PHE A 29 7.70 1.91 22.08
C PHE A 29 7.45 3.41 22.32
N SER A 30 8.26 4.26 21.70
CA SER A 30 8.16 5.72 21.84
C SER A 30 6.80 6.26 21.37
N ARG A 31 6.27 5.72 20.27
CA ARG A 31 4.92 6.05 19.76
C ARG A 31 3.81 5.75 20.76
N VAL A 32 3.88 4.60 21.42
CA VAL A 32 2.85 4.18 22.39
C VAL A 32 2.97 4.96 23.68
N LEU A 33 4.18 5.15 24.19
CA LEU A 33 4.41 5.81 25.49
C LEU A 33 4.14 7.32 25.42
N HIS A 34 4.56 7.97 24.33
CA HIS A 34 4.66 9.44 24.30
C HIS A 34 3.78 10.12 23.25
N LEU A 35 3.33 9.40 22.21
CA LEU A 35 2.54 9.97 21.12
C LEU A 35 1.08 9.47 21.08
N ASN A 36 0.73 8.49 21.92
CA ASN A 36 -0.59 7.84 21.94
C ASN A 36 -1.04 7.29 20.57
N GLU A 37 -0.09 6.90 19.71
CA GLU A 37 -0.41 6.39 18.37
C GLU A 37 -0.89 4.93 18.42
N GLY A 38 -2.10 4.68 17.91
CA GLY A 38 -2.78 3.38 17.98
C GLY A 38 -2.68 2.49 16.73
N GLY A 39 -2.23 3.04 15.59
CA GLY A 39 -2.55 2.52 14.27
C GLY A 39 -1.44 1.78 13.53
N PHE A 40 -0.49 1.11 14.22
CA PHE A 40 0.64 0.46 13.55
C PHE A 40 0.84 -1.01 13.96
N ASN A 41 1.47 -1.77 13.06
CA ASN A 41 1.76 -3.19 13.26
C ASN A 41 2.69 -3.41 14.47
N GLY A 42 2.30 -4.30 15.38
CA GLY A 42 3.08 -4.66 16.57
C GLY A 42 2.69 -3.87 17.83
N ILE A 43 1.67 -3.01 17.75
CA ILE A 43 1.18 -2.26 18.91
C ILE A 43 0.71 -3.17 20.06
N ASP A 44 0.05 -4.29 19.78
CA ASP A 44 -0.43 -5.20 20.83
C ASP A 44 0.71 -5.85 21.60
N PHE A 45 1.85 -6.08 20.95
CA PHE A 45 3.06 -6.54 21.62
C PHE A 45 3.59 -5.47 22.59
N ILE A 46 3.67 -4.22 22.12
CA ILE A 46 4.18 -3.09 22.91
C ILE A 46 3.26 -2.84 24.11
N ARG A 47 1.93 -2.77 23.90
CA ARG A 47 0.93 -2.55 24.97
C ARG A 47 1.02 -3.58 26.10
N LYS A 48 1.43 -4.81 25.82
CA LYS A 48 1.66 -5.85 26.85
C LYS A 48 2.96 -5.64 27.65
N LYS A 49 3.85 -4.78 27.17
CA LYS A 49 5.21 -4.57 27.71
C LYS A 49 5.50 -3.13 28.12
N VAL A 50 4.57 -2.18 27.96
CA VAL A 50 4.77 -0.77 28.35
C VAL A 50 5.07 -0.59 29.84
N SER A 51 4.64 -1.51 30.70
CA SER A 51 4.95 -1.50 32.14
C SER A 51 6.36 -2.02 32.48
N ASN A 52 7.08 -2.59 31.51
CA ASN A 52 8.37 -3.26 31.75
C ASN A 52 9.54 -2.30 31.51
N SER A 53 9.62 -1.24 32.33
CA SER A 53 10.78 -0.34 32.33
C SER A 53 11.90 -0.89 33.22
N PRO A 54 13.18 -0.91 32.78
CA PRO A 54 13.67 -0.41 31.49
C PRO A 54 13.34 -1.36 30.32
N TYR A 55 13.16 -0.77 29.14
CA TYR A 55 12.76 -1.44 27.92
C TYR A 55 13.96 -2.04 27.17
N THR A 56 13.85 -3.29 26.74
CA THR A 56 14.95 -4.02 26.08
C THR A 56 14.74 -4.15 24.57
N PHE A 57 15.78 -3.85 23.79
CA PHE A 57 15.80 -3.94 22.33
C PHE A 57 16.90 -4.87 21.85
N SER A 58 16.53 -5.86 21.04
CA SER A 58 17.48 -6.78 20.40
C SER A 58 16.83 -7.52 19.23
N LEU A 59 17.61 -8.36 18.56
CA LEU A 59 17.11 -9.28 17.52
C LEU A 59 16.52 -10.58 18.09
N LYS A 60 16.44 -10.73 19.42
CA LYS A 60 15.88 -11.93 20.03
C LYS A 60 14.36 -11.94 19.88
N PRO A 61 13.72 -13.10 19.61
CA PRO A 61 12.27 -13.18 19.36
C PRO A 61 11.39 -12.56 20.45
N GLU A 62 11.82 -12.63 21.71
CA GLU A 62 11.10 -12.05 22.85
C GLU A 62 11.09 -10.51 22.89
N HIS A 63 11.91 -9.83 22.08
CA HIS A 63 11.97 -8.36 21.97
C HIS A 63 11.47 -7.83 20.62
N THR A 64 11.22 -8.70 19.63
CA THR A 64 10.69 -8.29 18.33
C THR A 64 9.22 -7.89 18.42
N LEU A 65 8.84 -6.82 17.71
CA LEU A 65 7.46 -6.30 17.73
C LEU A 65 6.46 -7.24 17.05
N LEU A 66 6.94 -8.10 16.15
CA LEU A 66 6.17 -9.01 15.30
C LEU A 66 6.91 -10.34 15.19
N SER A 67 6.15 -11.45 15.08
CA SER A 67 6.71 -12.79 14.86
C SER A 67 7.64 -12.88 13.64
N ASN A 68 7.37 -12.09 12.59
CA ASN A 68 8.27 -11.86 11.48
C ASN A 68 8.35 -10.36 11.15
N GLN A 69 9.04 -9.62 12.04
CA GLN A 69 9.27 -8.18 11.89
C GLN A 69 10.04 -7.83 10.60
N LYS A 70 10.94 -8.71 10.14
CA LYS A 70 11.69 -8.51 8.89
C LYS A 70 10.76 -8.37 7.69
N SER A 71 9.75 -9.23 7.56
CA SER A 71 8.84 -9.23 6.41
C SER A 71 7.65 -8.29 6.59
N TYR A 72 7.08 -8.22 7.80
CA TYR A 72 5.80 -7.53 8.03
C TYR A 72 5.93 -6.20 8.79
N GLY A 73 7.12 -5.86 9.28
CA GLY A 73 7.45 -4.55 9.82
C GLY A 73 7.68 -3.51 8.72
N ILE A 74 8.05 -2.30 9.12
CA ILE A 74 8.31 -1.17 8.23
C ILE A 74 9.42 -1.51 7.24
N TYR A 75 10.44 -2.27 7.64
CA TYR A 75 11.51 -2.69 6.75
C TYR A 75 10.99 -3.50 5.55
N GLY A 76 10.32 -4.62 5.81
CA GLY A 76 9.86 -5.52 4.75
C GLY A 76 8.84 -4.87 3.82
N LYS A 77 7.98 -4.00 4.35
CA LYS A 77 6.96 -3.30 3.58
C LYS A 77 7.52 -2.13 2.76
N TYR A 78 8.45 -1.36 3.32
CA TYR A 78 8.80 -0.04 2.75
C TYR A 78 10.26 0.13 2.32
N ASN A 79 11.18 -0.78 2.66
CA ASN A 79 12.59 -0.61 2.30
C ASN A 79 12.81 -0.59 0.78
N ARG A 80 12.10 -1.46 0.04
CA ARG A 80 12.16 -1.51 -1.42
C ARG A 80 11.64 -0.21 -2.06
N PRO A 81 10.38 0.22 -1.85
CA PRO A 81 9.89 1.46 -2.45
C PRO A 81 10.72 2.68 -2.03
N PHE A 82 11.16 2.76 -0.77
CA PHE A 82 12.06 3.83 -0.30
C PHE A 82 13.36 3.91 -1.12
N THR A 83 13.94 2.74 -1.45
CA THR A 83 15.17 2.66 -2.24
C THR A 83 14.94 2.97 -3.71
N GLU A 84 13.85 2.46 -4.29
CA GLU A 84 13.50 2.63 -5.71
C GLU A 84 13.13 4.08 -6.05
N ILE A 85 12.41 4.78 -5.17
CA ILE A 85 12.10 6.22 -5.31
C ILE A 85 13.38 7.08 -5.22
N GLY A 86 14.44 6.54 -4.61
CA GLY A 86 15.73 7.20 -4.55
C GLY A 86 15.78 8.36 -3.55
N ILE A 87 14.95 8.33 -2.49
CA ILE A 87 14.93 9.36 -1.43
C ILE A 87 16.34 9.67 -0.91
N ARG A 88 17.14 8.63 -0.63
CA ARG A 88 18.53 8.78 -0.13
C ARG A 88 19.51 9.35 -1.15
N LYS A 89 19.17 9.26 -2.44
CA LYS A 89 20.04 9.68 -3.55
C LYS A 89 19.85 11.15 -3.91
N ARG A 90 18.90 11.83 -3.26
CA ARG A 90 18.70 13.28 -3.41
C ARG A 90 19.83 14.02 -2.69
N ASP A 91 20.42 15.01 -3.35
CA ASP A 91 21.60 15.74 -2.84
C ASP A 91 21.30 16.43 -1.50
N GLU A 92 20.07 16.92 -1.34
CA GLU A 92 19.60 17.60 -0.14
C GLU A 92 19.26 16.65 1.03
N PHE A 93 19.25 15.33 0.83
CA PHE A 93 18.76 14.37 1.83
C PHE A 93 19.49 14.46 3.17
N GLN A 94 20.83 14.53 3.15
CA GLN A 94 21.62 14.56 4.38
C GLN A 94 21.37 15.84 5.18
N GLN A 95 21.45 16.99 4.50
CA GLN A 95 21.25 18.30 5.12
C GLN A 95 19.82 18.48 5.64
N LEU A 96 18.83 17.97 4.89
CA LEU A 96 17.43 17.95 5.29
C LEU A 96 17.24 17.23 6.63
N ILE A 97 17.71 15.98 6.72
CA ILE A 97 17.48 15.17 7.93
C ILE A 97 18.25 15.75 9.12
N GLU A 98 19.47 16.28 8.91
CA GLU A 98 20.21 17.02 9.94
C GLU A 98 19.37 18.20 10.46
N SER A 99 18.90 19.09 9.59
CA SER A 99 18.11 20.26 9.98
C SER A 99 16.79 19.88 10.68
N SER A 100 16.16 18.78 10.24
CA SER A 100 14.98 18.23 10.92
C SER A 100 15.31 17.74 12.32
N LEU A 101 16.43 17.02 12.50
CA LEU A 101 16.86 16.56 13.83
C LEU A 101 17.25 17.74 14.72
N GLU A 102 17.96 18.73 14.19
CA GLU A 102 18.31 19.95 14.93
C GLU A 102 17.07 20.69 15.41
N SER A 103 16.00 20.78 14.62
CA SER A 103 14.78 21.46 15.05
C SER A 103 13.94 20.66 16.04
N LYS A 104 13.94 19.32 15.96
CA LYS A 104 13.11 18.46 16.83
C LYS A 104 13.78 18.05 18.13
N VAL A 105 15.07 17.76 18.06
CA VAL A 105 15.84 17.15 19.16
C VAL A 105 17.15 17.90 19.44
N ASN A 106 17.19 19.21 19.16
CA ASN A 106 18.38 20.08 19.25
C ASN A 106 19.27 19.76 20.46
N GLY A 107 20.50 19.30 20.22
CA GLY A 107 21.49 19.04 21.28
C GLY A 107 21.13 17.91 22.26
N LEU A 108 20.08 17.12 22.02
CA LEU A 108 19.69 15.99 22.84
C LEU A 108 20.53 14.74 22.53
N PRO A 109 20.77 13.84 23.51
CA PRO A 109 21.69 12.70 23.37
C PRO A 109 21.12 11.54 22.52
N LEU A 110 20.31 11.83 21.49
CA LEU A 110 19.75 10.81 20.59
C LEU A 110 20.86 10.06 19.84
N ARG A 111 21.89 10.76 19.35
CA ARG A 111 23.01 10.13 18.62
C ARG A 111 23.70 9.02 19.44
N PRO A 112 24.12 9.25 20.70
CA PRO A 112 24.60 8.18 21.57
C PRO A 112 23.66 6.98 21.69
N LEU A 113 22.34 7.18 21.83
CA LEU A 113 21.37 6.09 21.91
C LEU A 113 21.27 5.30 20.60
N VAL A 114 21.31 6.00 19.47
CA VAL A 114 21.32 5.37 18.15
C VAL A 114 22.63 4.61 17.89
N ASP A 115 23.75 5.13 18.36
CA ASP A 115 25.04 4.45 18.31
C ASP A 115 25.05 3.14 19.13
N LYS A 116 24.37 3.12 20.27
CA LYS A 116 24.14 1.87 21.02
C LYS A 116 23.33 0.88 20.19
N LEU A 117 22.23 1.31 19.57
CA LEU A 117 21.43 0.48 18.63
C LEU A 117 22.26 -0.04 17.46
N LEU A 118 23.28 0.69 17.00
CA LEU A 118 24.19 0.22 15.95
C LEU A 118 25.18 -0.84 16.44
N LYS A 119 25.74 -0.68 17.64
CA LYS A 119 26.93 -1.43 18.10
C LYS A 119 26.61 -2.60 19.03
N GLU A 120 25.58 -2.48 19.86
CA GLU A 120 25.29 -3.43 20.93
C GLU A 120 24.23 -4.45 20.51
N ASP A 121 24.41 -5.72 20.90
CA ASP A 121 23.45 -6.79 20.58
C ASP A 121 22.14 -6.66 21.34
N VAL A 122 22.20 -6.20 22.59
CA VAL A 122 21.08 -6.01 23.50
C VAL A 122 21.24 -4.68 24.21
N ILE A 123 20.22 -3.82 24.13
CA ILE A 123 20.24 -2.48 24.73
C ILE A 123 19.01 -2.31 25.61
N THR A 124 19.18 -1.66 26.74
CA THR A 124 18.09 -1.21 27.61
C THR A 124 17.98 0.30 27.59
N MET A 125 16.77 0.82 27.52
CA MET A 125 16.48 2.26 27.61
C MET A 125 15.35 2.48 28.62
N ASP A 126 15.43 3.56 29.38
CA ASP A 126 14.32 4.03 30.20
C ASP A 126 13.31 4.84 29.36
N GLU A 127 12.25 5.32 30.01
CA GLU A 127 11.20 6.09 29.37
C GLU A 127 11.70 7.45 28.84
N ASP A 128 12.62 8.10 29.57
CA ASP A 128 13.23 9.38 29.20
C ASP A 128 14.08 9.25 27.91
N ASN A 129 14.80 8.13 27.77
CA ASN A 129 15.54 7.82 26.55
C ASN A 129 14.60 7.65 25.35
N LEU A 130 13.42 7.06 25.54
CA LEU A 130 12.41 6.87 24.50
C LEU A 130 11.66 8.16 24.15
N LEU A 131 11.57 9.12 25.08
CA LEU A 131 11.02 10.44 24.77
C LEU A 131 11.80 11.09 23.61
N LEU A 132 13.12 10.91 23.53
CA LEU A 132 13.94 11.47 22.43
C LEU A 132 13.56 10.92 21.05
N PHE A 133 13.22 9.63 20.97
CA PHE A 133 12.72 9.03 19.73
C PHE A 133 11.30 9.52 19.41
N ALA A 134 10.48 9.78 20.43
CA ALA A 134 9.15 10.37 20.24
C ALA A 134 9.25 11.81 19.69
N GLU A 135 10.15 12.64 20.22
CA GLU A 135 10.39 14.00 19.73
C GLU A 135 10.82 14.01 18.25
N MET A 136 11.70 13.09 17.85
CA MET A 136 12.08 12.90 16.44
C MET A 136 10.89 12.56 15.53
N LEU A 137 9.88 11.84 16.05
CA LEU A 137 8.72 11.35 15.30
C LEU A 137 7.49 12.27 15.37
N ARG A 138 7.42 13.18 16.35
CA ARG A 138 6.19 13.88 16.76
C ARG A 138 5.50 14.64 15.62
N SER A 139 6.27 15.26 14.73
CA SER A 139 5.73 16.02 13.61
C SER A 139 6.65 15.95 12.40
N VAL A 140 6.13 16.26 11.22
CA VAL A 140 6.94 16.49 10.01
C VAL A 140 7.26 17.99 9.98
N THR A 141 8.54 18.35 9.90
CA THR A 141 8.98 19.76 9.80
C THR A 141 8.65 20.34 8.43
N GLU A 142 8.55 21.65 8.30
CA GLU A 142 8.30 22.31 7.01
C GLU A 142 9.36 21.95 5.95
N VAL A 143 10.62 21.77 6.34
CA VAL A 143 11.67 21.34 5.40
C VAL A 143 11.42 19.90 4.93
N GLU A 144 11.04 19.00 5.83
CA GLU A 144 10.63 17.63 5.46
C GLU A 144 9.39 17.62 4.58
N LYS A 145 8.39 18.45 4.86
CA LYS A 145 7.17 18.57 4.04
C LYS A 145 7.52 18.94 2.61
N LEU A 146 8.30 20.00 2.43
CA LEU A 146 8.74 20.45 1.10
C LEU A 146 9.54 19.38 0.35
N PHE A 147 10.38 18.63 1.07
CA PHE A 147 11.12 17.52 0.47
C PHE A 147 10.21 16.36 0.05
N TYR A 148 9.33 15.89 0.93
CA TYR A 148 8.45 14.77 0.62
C TYR A 148 7.36 15.14 -0.38
N GLN A 149 6.90 16.40 -0.41
CA GLN A 149 6.05 16.94 -1.48
C GLN A 149 6.72 16.72 -2.83
N LYS A 150 7.95 17.23 -3.02
CA LYS A 150 8.69 17.11 -4.28
C LYS A 150 8.97 15.67 -4.70
N VAL A 151 9.19 14.78 -3.74
CA VAL A 151 9.62 13.40 -4.01
C VAL A 151 8.44 12.42 -4.16
N LEU A 152 7.30 12.69 -3.50
CA LEU A 152 6.17 11.75 -3.43
C LEU A 152 4.87 12.29 -4.01
N LEU A 153 4.64 13.60 -3.97
CA LEU A 153 3.39 14.22 -4.43
C LEU A 153 3.54 14.96 -5.75
N GLU A 154 4.77 15.27 -6.17
CA GLU A 154 5.10 15.97 -7.41
C GLU A 154 6.10 15.17 -8.26
N VAL A 155 6.29 15.60 -9.51
CA VAL A 155 7.27 15.07 -10.47
C VAL A 155 7.89 16.24 -11.22
N ASP A 156 9.18 16.16 -11.54
CA ASP A 156 9.85 17.20 -12.34
C ASP A 156 9.20 17.33 -13.74
N GLY A 157 8.89 18.57 -14.15
CA GLY A 157 8.34 18.88 -15.47
C GLY A 157 6.81 18.87 -15.56
N ASP A 158 6.28 18.76 -16.77
CA ASP A 158 4.84 18.68 -17.02
C ASP A 158 4.35 17.23 -16.85
N HIS A 159 3.62 16.98 -15.78
CA HIS A 159 3.13 15.65 -15.43
C HIS A 159 1.77 15.73 -14.73
N VAL A 160 0.88 14.77 -15.03
CA VAL A 160 -0.49 14.68 -14.48
C VAL A 160 -0.55 14.64 -12.95
N GLN A 161 0.52 14.16 -12.31
CA GLN A 161 0.63 14.14 -10.86
C GLN A 161 0.71 15.55 -10.26
N ASN A 162 1.36 16.49 -10.95
CA ASN A 162 1.41 17.89 -10.52
C ASN A 162 0.04 18.55 -10.66
N THR A 163 -0.70 18.22 -11.73
CA THR A 163 -2.10 18.65 -11.88
C THR A 163 -2.96 18.10 -10.74
N LEU A 164 -2.85 16.81 -10.43
CA LEU A 164 -3.59 16.19 -9.32
C LEU A 164 -3.25 16.85 -7.98
N PHE A 165 -1.97 17.12 -7.72
CA PHE A 165 -1.52 17.82 -6.52
C PHE A 165 -2.14 19.22 -6.42
N ASN A 166 -2.15 19.98 -7.52
CA ASN A 166 -2.76 21.31 -7.55
C ASN A 166 -4.26 21.27 -7.27
N ILE A 167 -4.99 20.30 -7.82
CA ILE A 167 -6.42 20.10 -7.52
C ILE A 167 -6.62 19.88 -6.02
N PHE A 168 -5.81 19.05 -5.38
CA PHE A 168 -5.90 18.82 -3.93
C PHE A 168 -5.58 20.07 -3.09
N ASN A 169 -4.66 20.92 -3.55
CA ASN A 169 -4.36 22.20 -2.89
C ASN A 169 -5.52 23.19 -2.98
N THR A 170 -6.25 23.22 -4.11
CA THR A 170 -7.36 24.14 -4.33
C THR A 170 -8.70 23.61 -3.82
N HIS A 171 -8.82 22.29 -3.65
CA HIS A 171 -10.04 21.58 -3.23
C HIS A 171 -9.77 20.67 -2.01
N PRO A 172 -9.51 21.24 -0.82
CA PRO A 172 -9.17 20.47 0.38
C PRO A 172 -10.27 19.50 0.82
N GLU A 173 -11.52 19.71 0.42
CA GLU A 173 -12.65 18.81 0.62
C GLU A 173 -12.40 17.39 0.06
N LEU A 174 -11.58 17.26 -1.00
CA LEU A 174 -11.19 15.97 -1.57
C LEU A 174 -10.35 15.12 -0.61
N THR A 175 -9.78 15.73 0.42
CA THR A 175 -9.10 14.99 1.47
C THR A 175 -10.07 14.46 2.52
N GLN A 176 -11.26 15.04 2.68
CA GLN A 176 -12.19 14.73 3.76
C GLN A 176 -13.25 13.69 3.39
N VAL A 177 -13.00 12.87 2.36
CA VAL A 177 -13.97 11.88 1.88
C VAL A 177 -14.21 10.80 2.94
N GLU A 178 -15.37 10.85 3.58
CA GLU A 178 -15.90 9.76 4.39
C GLU A 178 -16.53 8.70 3.47
N GLY A 179 -16.15 7.43 3.62
CA GLY A 179 -16.69 6.35 2.78
C GLY A 179 -16.29 6.49 1.30
N PHE A 180 -14.98 6.44 1.02
CA PHE A 180 -14.42 6.57 -0.32
C PHE A 180 -15.18 5.74 -1.37
N GLN A 181 -15.69 6.40 -2.41
CA GLN A 181 -16.34 5.78 -3.55
C GLN A 181 -15.58 6.16 -4.83
N LEU A 182 -15.04 5.18 -5.54
CA LEU A 182 -14.08 5.39 -6.63
C LEU A 182 -14.67 6.20 -7.80
N TYR A 183 -15.89 5.86 -8.24
CA TYR A 183 -16.48 6.41 -9.45
C TYR A 183 -16.90 7.87 -9.27
N SER A 184 -17.58 8.20 -8.17
CA SER A 184 -17.92 9.58 -7.81
C SER A 184 -16.66 10.41 -7.60
N PHE A 185 -15.64 9.84 -6.93
CA PHE A 185 -14.37 10.55 -6.73
C PHE A 185 -13.67 10.85 -8.06
N ILE A 186 -13.69 9.92 -9.02
CA ILE A 186 -13.17 10.18 -10.37
C ILE A 186 -14.01 11.26 -11.08
N ASP A 187 -15.33 11.22 -10.97
CA ASP A 187 -16.21 12.20 -11.60
C ASP A 187 -16.00 13.61 -11.02
N ASP A 188 -15.77 13.72 -9.70
CA ASP A 188 -15.39 14.97 -9.05
C ASP A 188 -14.04 15.49 -9.58
N LEU A 189 -13.03 14.63 -9.70
CA LEU A 189 -11.73 15.04 -10.27
C LEU A 189 -11.83 15.47 -11.73
N LEU A 190 -12.67 14.81 -12.53
CA LEU A 190 -12.93 15.18 -13.92
C LEU A 190 -13.61 16.55 -14.02
N ALA A 191 -14.54 16.86 -13.12
CA ALA A 191 -15.20 18.16 -13.07
C ALA A 191 -14.26 19.31 -12.65
N LEU A 192 -13.18 18.99 -11.94
CA LEU A 192 -12.20 19.96 -11.44
C LEU A 192 -10.95 20.10 -12.34
N SER A 193 -10.81 19.28 -13.37
CA SER A 193 -9.60 19.20 -14.20
C SER A 193 -9.87 19.59 -15.65
N ASP A 194 -9.20 20.63 -16.11
CA ASP A 194 -9.10 20.98 -17.53
C ASP A 194 -7.93 20.28 -18.25
N ASN A 195 -7.15 19.46 -17.55
CA ASN A 195 -5.99 18.78 -18.12
C ASN A 195 -6.40 17.49 -18.83
N GLU A 196 -6.31 17.48 -20.16
CA GLU A 196 -6.72 16.34 -20.98
C GLU A 196 -5.97 15.04 -20.63
N SER A 197 -4.67 15.11 -20.35
CA SER A 197 -3.87 13.92 -20.02
C SER A 197 -4.29 13.30 -18.68
N LEU A 198 -4.61 14.13 -17.68
CA LEU A 198 -5.16 13.66 -16.42
C LEU A 198 -6.54 13.03 -16.65
N ASN A 199 -7.41 13.72 -17.39
CA ASN A 199 -8.77 13.24 -17.67
C ASN A 199 -8.78 11.90 -18.39
N GLN A 200 -7.92 11.71 -19.40
CA GLN A 200 -7.75 10.42 -20.08
C GLN A 200 -7.33 9.30 -19.13
N ARG A 201 -6.44 9.58 -18.17
CA ARG A 201 -6.00 8.58 -17.16
C ARG A 201 -7.09 8.26 -16.15
N LEU A 202 -7.84 9.26 -15.69
CA LEU A 202 -8.99 9.09 -14.80
C LEU A 202 -10.06 8.21 -15.45
N ILE A 203 -10.41 8.50 -16.71
CA ILE A 203 -11.35 7.70 -17.50
C ILE A 203 -10.84 6.27 -17.68
N ARG A 204 -9.54 6.10 -17.94
CA ARG A 204 -8.93 4.76 -18.05
C ARG A 204 -9.06 3.97 -16.75
N ILE A 205 -8.82 4.59 -15.58
CA ILE A 205 -8.99 3.94 -14.28
C ILE A 205 -10.45 3.50 -14.09
N LYS A 206 -11.41 4.41 -14.36
CA LYS A 206 -12.86 4.13 -14.27
C LYS A 206 -13.25 2.93 -15.11
N HIS A 207 -12.90 2.91 -16.40
CA HIS A 207 -13.26 1.81 -17.29
C HIS A 207 -12.50 0.52 -17.00
N ALA A 208 -11.23 0.59 -16.60
CA ALA A 208 -10.49 -0.60 -16.19
C ALA A 208 -11.19 -1.29 -15.03
N GLU A 209 -11.65 -0.53 -14.03
CA GLU A 209 -12.35 -1.11 -12.88
C GLU A 209 -13.71 -1.72 -13.24
N GLN A 210 -14.47 -1.06 -14.12
CA GLN A 210 -15.73 -1.61 -14.65
C GLN A 210 -15.55 -2.96 -15.35
N ILE A 211 -14.36 -3.24 -15.87
CA ILE A 211 -14.00 -4.55 -16.44
C ILE A 211 -13.45 -5.48 -15.37
N LEU A 212 -12.51 -5.04 -14.53
CA LEU A 212 -11.81 -5.92 -13.59
C LEU A 212 -12.69 -6.43 -12.45
N THR A 213 -13.58 -5.59 -11.91
CA THR A 213 -14.45 -5.95 -10.77
C THR A 213 -15.35 -7.17 -11.07
N PRO A 214 -16.09 -7.22 -12.20
CA PRO A 214 -16.85 -8.42 -12.57
C PRO A 214 -16.03 -9.72 -12.57
N TYR A 215 -14.82 -9.70 -13.15
CA TYR A 215 -13.96 -10.89 -13.19
C TYR A 215 -13.40 -11.25 -11.82
N ALA A 216 -13.08 -10.26 -10.98
CA ALA A 216 -12.65 -10.50 -9.60
C ALA A 216 -13.76 -11.20 -8.78
N PHE A 217 -15.00 -10.73 -8.91
CA PHE A 217 -16.15 -11.33 -8.24
C PHE A 217 -16.50 -12.71 -8.79
N LEU A 218 -16.46 -12.89 -10.10
CA LEU A 218 -16.64 -14.19 -10.73
C LEU A 218 -15.59 -15.18 -10.25
N PHE A 219 -14.32 -14.78 -10.22
CA PHE A 219 -13.23 -15.63 -9.75
C PHE A 219 -13.45 -16.08 -8.30
N ARG A 220 -13.76 -15.15 -7.38
CA ARG A 220 -14.05 -15.47 -5.97
C ARG A 220 -15.27 -16.36 -5.79
N THR A 221 -16.30 -16.18 -6.63
CA THR A 221 -17.50 -17.01 -6.61
C THR A 221 -17.20 -18.42 -7.08
N LEU A 222 -16.41 -18.58 -8.15
CA LEU A 222 -16.01 -19.90 -8.63
C LEU A 222 -15.18 -20.67 -7.59
N GLN A 223 -14.40 -19.98 -6.76
CA GLN A 223 -13.61 -20.62 -5.70
C GLN A 223 -14.43 -21.24 -4.56
N ASP A 224 -15.72 -20.93 -4.47
CA ASP A 224 -16.61 -21.35 -3.38
C ASP A 224 -17.00 -22.83 -3.45
N GLU A 225 -16.86 -23.45 -4.62
CA GLU A 225 -17.15 -24.87 -4.81
C GLU A 225 -15.99 -25.61 -5.48
N PRO A 226 -15.76 -26.89 -5.13
CA PRO A 226 -14.65 -27.66 -5.69
C PRO A 226 -14.83 -27.96 -7.20
N ASN A 227 -16.06 -27.96 -7.70
CA ASN A 227 -16.37 -28.32 -9.07
C ASN A 227 -17.59 -27.56 -9.61
N TRP A 228 -17.49 -27.04 -10.82
CA TRP A 228 -18.59 -26.41 -11.53
C TRP A 228 -18.84 -27.09 -12.87
N SER A 229 -20.05 -27.59 -13.07
CA SER A 229 -20.49 -28.04 -14.39
C SER A 229 -20.86 -26.85 -15.27
N ARG A 230 -20.76 -27.01 -16.58
CA ARG A 230 -21.21 -26.00 -17.55
C ARG A 230 -22.67 -25.57 -17.29
N SER A 231 -23.57 -26.52 -17.06
CA SER A 231 -24.99 -26.21 -16.82
C SER A 231 -25.23 -25.39 -15.55
N LYS A 232 -24.37 -25.51 -14.54
CA LYS A 232 -24.40 -24.70 -13.33
C LYS A 232 -23.88 -23.29 -13.60
N ILE A 233 -22.77 -23.18 -14.33
CA ILE A 233 -22.17 -21.89 -14.70
C ILE A 233 -23.15 -21.03 -15.51
N GLU A 234 -23.79 -21.62 -16.52
CA GLU A 234 -24.75 -20.92 -17.40
C GLU A 234 -25.98 -20.37 -16.63
N LYS A 235 -26.19 -20.80 -15.39
CA LYS A 235 -27.30 -20.37 -14.52
C LYS A 235 -26.85 -19.53 -13.33
N MET A 236 -25.57 -19.18 -13.22
CA MET A 236 -25.09 -18.41 -12.06
C MET A 236 -25.70 -17.00 -12.09
N PRO A 237 -26.28 -16.53 -10.96
CA PRO A 237 -26.96 -15.24 -10.91
C PRO A 237 -26.02 -14.05 -11.14
N ILE A 238 -24.71 -14.20 -10.85
CA ILE A 238 -23.71 -13.14 -10.97
C ILE A 238 -23.64 -12.53 -12.38
N PHE A 239 -23.91 -13.32 -13.43
CA PHE A 239 -23.88 -12.85 -14.81
C PHE A 239 -24.98 -11.83 -15.12
N ASN A 240 -26.03 -11.75 -14.30
CA ASN A 240 -27.06 -10.71 -14.45
C ASN A 240 -26.51 -9.30 -14.11
N SER A 241 -25.44 -9.24 -13.31
CA SER A 241 -24.77 -7.99 -12.95
C SER A 241 -23.62 -7.62 -13.89
N PHE A 242 -23.22 -8.51 -14.81
CA PHE A 242 -22.13 -8.23 -15.73
C PHE A 242 -22.48 -7.07 -16.67
N PRO A 243 -21.57 -6.11 -16.88
CA PRO A 243 -21.80 -5.03 -17.82
C PRO A 243 -21.79 -5.58 -19.26
N PRO A 244 -22.49 -4.91 -20.20
CA PRO A 244 -22.23 -5.15 -21.61
C PRO A 244 -20.78 -4.75 -21.95
N LYS A 245 -20.27 -5.24 -23.08
CA LYS A 245 -18.99 -4.76 -23.64
C LYS A 245 -18.99 -3.24 -23.69
N LEU A 246 -17.97 -2.64 -23.08
CA LEU A 246 -17.77 -1.19 -23.10
C LEU A 246 -17.29 -0.74 -24.47
N ASN A 247 -17.83 0.36 -24.95
CA ASN A 247 -17.35 1.05 -26.15
C ASN A 247 -16.14 1.92 -25.80
N TYR A 248 -15.05 1.29 -25.38
CA TYR A 248 -13.80 1.92 -24.98
C TYR A 248 -12.62 1.07 -25.48
N GLU A 249 -11.61 1.73 -26.04
CA GLU A 249 -10.37 1.11 -26.51
C GLU A 249 -9.32 1.17 -25.40
N PHE A 250 -8.91 0.00 -24.90
CA PHE A 250 -7.89 -0.05 -23.86
C PHE A 250 -6.51 -0.11 -24.51
N ASN A 251 -5.59 0.75 -24.06
CA ASN A 251 -4.16 0.59 -24.35
C ASN A 251 -3.52 -0.52 -23.47
N ASP A 252 -4.21 -1.66 -23.36
CA ASP A 252 -3.82 -2.86 -22.60
C ASP A 252 -4.56 -4.08 -23.16
N SER A 253 -3.81 -5.03 -23.72
CA SER A 253 -4.36 -6.21 -24.38
C SER A 253 -5.12 -7.15 -23.46
N VAL A 254 -4.82 -7.14 -22.15
CA VAL A 254 -5.56 -7.94 -21.17
C VAL A 254 -6.93 -7.32 -20.97
N LEU A 255 -7.01 -5.99 -20.76
CA LEU A 255 -8.29 -5.31 -20.60
C LEU A 255 -9.16 -5.42 -21.86
N ASP A 256 -8.57 -5.27 -23.05
CA ASP A 256 -9.30 -5.47 -24.31
C ASP A 256 -9.86 -6.89 -24.44
N SER A 257 -9.07 -7.91 -24.09
CA SER A 257 -9.50 -9.31 -24.14
C SER A 257 -10.64 -9.58 -23.16
N LEU A 258 -10.55 -9.08 -21.92
CA LEU A 258 -11.62 -9.19 -20.94
C LEU A 258 -12.89 -8.47 -21.42
N ASN A 259 -12.77 -7.22 -21.86
CA ASN A 259 -13.89 -6.43 -22.37
C ASN A 259 -14.57 -7.09 -23.59
N ALA A 260 -13.80 -7.63 -24.52
CA ALA A 260 -14.33 -8.36 -25.68
C ALA A 260 -15.11 -9.61 -25.27
N SER A 261 -14.63 -10.33 -24.25
CA SER A 261 -15.28 -11.57 -23.80
C SER A 261 -16.64 -11.35 -23.12
N LEU A 262 -16.98 -10.12 -22.71
CA LEU A 262 -18.31 -9.78 -22.18
C LEU A 262 -19.45 -10.00 -23.19
N GLN A 263 -19.14 -10.16 -24.48
CA GLN A 263 -20.14 -10.49 -25.51
C GLN A 263 -20.44 -11.99 -25.60
N ASN A 264 -19.67 -12.83 -24.90
CA ASN A 264 -19.76 -14.27 -25.00
C ASN A 264 -20.76 -14.85 -23.97
N PRO A 265 -21.20 -16.10 -24.16
CA PRO A 265 -21.98 -16.81 -23.15
C PRO A 265 -21.22 -16.97 -21.82
N PRO A 266 -21.93 -17.10 -20.68
CA PRO A 266 -21.35 -17.26 -19.34
C PRO A 266 -20.17 -18.22 -19.24
N PHE A 267 -20.27 -19.41 -19.85
CA PHE A 267 -19.19 -20.40 -19.76
C PHE A 267 -17.90 -19.94 -20.44
N GLU A 268 -17.99 -19.20 -21.54
CA GLU A 268 -16.82 -18.67 -22.24
C GLU A 268 -16.20 -17.48 -21.49
N ILE A 269 -17.01 -16.67 -20.80
CA ILE A 269 -16.51 -15.64 -19.85
C ILE A 269 -15.69 -16.31 -18.73
N VAL A 270 -16.20 -17.42 -18.18
CA VAL A 270 -15.46 -18.20 -17.16
C VAL A 270 -14.14 -18.74 -17.70
N LYS A 271 -14.10 -19.24 -18.94
CA LYS A 271 -12.85 -19.70 -19.56
C LYS A 271 -11.82 -18.57 -19.65
N THR A 272 -12.24 -17.38 -20.06
CA THR A 272 -11.34 -16.21 -20.08
C THR A 272 -10.76 -15.92 -18.70
N ALA A 273 -11.57 -16.00 -17.63
CA ALA A 273 -11.09 -15.84 -16.26
C ALA A 273 -10.07 -16.94 -15.86
N ILE A 274 -10.33 -18.19 -16.22
CA ILE A 274 -9.46 -19.34 -15.95
C ILE A 274 -8.12 -19.21 -16.69
N GLU A 275 -8.15 -18.83 -17.97
CA GLU A 275 -6.96 -18.60 -18.78
C GLU A 275 -6.10 -17.49 -18.18
N ARG A 276 -6.72 -16.41 -17.72
CA ARG A 276 -6.00 -15.33 -17.04
C ARG A 276 -5.35 -15.80 -15.73
N ASN A 277 -6.07 -16.56 -14.91
CA ASN A 277 -5.53 -17.18 -13.71
C ASN A 277 -4.35 -18.11 -14.04
N LYS A 278 -4.50 -18.97 -15.04
CA LYS A 278 -3.44 -19.87 -15.50
C LYS A 278 -2.18 -19.09 -15.88
N TYR A 279 -2.33 -18.07 -16.72
CA TYR A 279 -1.23 -17.22 -17.17
C TYR A 279 -0.49 -16.55 -15.99
N ILE A 280 -1.23 -15.97 -15.03
CA ILE A 280 -0.61 -15.33 -13.86
C ILE A 280 0.10 -16.37 -12.98
N SER A 281 -0.52 -17.52 -12.72
CA SER A 281 0.06 -18.57 -11.88
C SER A 281 1.33 -19.15 -12.49
N GLU A 282 1.31 -19.48 -13.78
CA GLU A 282 2.48 -20.03 -14.49
C GLU A 282 3.65 -19.05 -14.52
N ASN A 283 3.39 -17.76 -14.75
CA ASN A 283 4.41 -16.71 -14.68
C ASN A 283 5.02 -16.55 -13.28
N ARG A 284 4.28 -16.91 -12.23
CA ARG A 284 4.76 -16.95 -10.84
C ARG A 284 5.34 -18.30 -10.44
N LYS A 285 5.48 -19.24 -11.39
CA LYS A 285 5.94 -20.63 -11.17
C LYS A 285 5.07 -21.40 -10.16
N ASN A 286 3.77 -21.09 -10.14
CA ASN A 286 2.77 -21.71 -9.28
C ASN A 286 1.72 -22.46 -10.11
N ALA A 287 1.00 -23.39 -9.47
CA ALA A 287 -0.13 -24.06 -10.10
C ALA A 287 -1.33 -23.08 -10.27
N PRO A 288 -2.09 -23.18 -11.38
CA PRO A 288 -3.35 -22.45 -11.53
C PRO A 288 -4.34 -22.80 -10.44
N TRP A 289 -5.10 -21.81 -9.96
CA TRP A 289 -6.05 -22.02 -8.87
C TRP A 289 -7.32 -22.72 -9.33
N LEU A 290 -7.75 -22.42 -10.55
CA LEU A 290 -8.85 -23.07 -11.25
C LEU A 290 -8.36 -23.61 -12.59
N LYS A 291 -8.96 -24.71 -13.07
CA LYS A 291 -8.71 -25.29 -14.40
C LYS A 291 -9.99 -25.81 -15.02
N GLU A 292 -10.06 -25.79 -16.34
CA GLU A 292 -11.05 -26.57 -17.09
C GLU A 292 -10.53 -27.99 -17.31
N GLU A 293 -11.29 -28.99 -16.89
CA GLU A 293 -11.00 -30.41 -17.09
C GLU A 293 -12.29 -31.14 -17.51
N ASN A 294 -12.27 -31.83 -18.65
CA ASN A 294 -13.41 -32.58 -19.18
C ASN A 294 -14.72 -31.76 -19.31
N GLY A 295 -14.62 -30.46 -19.62
CA GLY A 295 -15.77 -29.56 -19.76
C GLY A 295 -16.38 -29.09 -18.43
N GLU A 296 -15.69 -29.34 -17.32
CA GLU A 296 -16.00 -28.83 -15.98
C GLU A 296 -14.89 -27.91 -15.49
N VAL A 297 -15.21 -27.02 -14.54
CA VAL A 297 -14.22 -26.18 -13.87
C VAL A 297 -13.88 -26.77 -12.51
N LYS A 298 -12.63 -27.17 -12.31
CA LYS A 298 -12.08 -27.68 -11.06
C LYS A 298 -11.37 -26.57 -10.29
N VAL A 299 -11.59 -26.53 -8.97
CA VAL A 299 -10.93 -25.59 -8.06
C VAL A 299 -9.91 -26.34 -7.21
N TYR A 300 -8.66 -25.88 -7.25
CA TYR A 300 -7.55 -26.45 -6.47
C TYR A 300 -7.19 -25.60 -5.26
N TYR A 301 -7.52 -24.31 -5.28
CA TYR A 301 -7.23 -23.37 -4.21
C TYR A 301 -8.41 -22.42 -3.99
N SER A 302 -8.99 -22.45 -2.79
CA SER A 302 -10.18 -21.68 -2.39
C SER A 302 -9.87 -20.49 -1.47
N ASP A 303 -8.61 -20.05 -1.42
CA ASP A 303 -8.24 -18.89 -0.60
C ASP A 303 -8.90 -17.62 -1.14
N GLY A 304 -9.63 -16.91 -0.28
CA GLY A 304 -10.45 -15.75 -0.66
C GLY A 304 -11.80 -16.06 -1.31
N ALA A 305 -12.25 -17.33 -1.27
CA ALA A 305 -13.58 -17.71 -1.76
C ALA A 305 -14.70 -16.89 -1.09
N LYS A 306 -15.63 -16.41 -1.91
CA LYS A 306 -16.81 -15.66 -1.47
C LYS A 306 -17.88 -15.78 -2.54
N THR A 307 -19.02 -16.34 -2.20
CA THR A 307 -20.20 -16.33 -3.08
C THR A 307 -20.69 -14.89 -3.27
N ILE A 308 -20.72 -14.43 -4.53
CA ILE A 308 -21.26 -13.12 -4.90
C ILE A 308 -22.37 -13.36 -5.91
N GLU A 309 -23.62 -13.17 -5.49
CA GLU A 309 -24.79 -13.43 -6.34
C GLU A 309 -25.09 -12.29 -7.31
N SER A 310 -24.77 -11.05 -6.90
CA SER A 310 -24.97 -9.83 -7.67
C SER A 310 -24.02 -8.74 -7.18
N PHE A 311 -23.78 -7.76 -8.04
CA PHE A 311 -23.05 -6.53 -7.74
C PHE A 311 -23.62 -5.37 -8.55
N ASP A 312 -23.33 -4.15 -8.11
CA ASP A 312 -23.67 -2.92 -8.83
C ASP A 312 -22.44 -2.45 -9.62
N LYS A 313 -22.50 -2.56 -10.95
CA LYS A 313 -21.42 -2.16 -11.87
C LYS A 313 -21.08 -0.67 -11.84
N ASP A 314 -21.97 0.17 -11.30
CA ASP A 314 -21.82 1.62 -11.27
C ASP A 314 -21.36 2.12 -9.89
N SER A 315 -21.34 1.24 -8.86
CA SER A 315 -20.87 1.60 -7.52
C SER A 315 -19.79 0.67 -6.93
N ASP A 316 -19.80 -0.62 -7.29
CA ASP A 316 -18.91 -1.61 -6.69
C ASP A 316 -17.54 -1.63 -7.38
N PHE A 317 -16.50 -1.72 -6.57
CA PHE A 317 -15.10 -1.75 -7.00
C PHE A 317 -14.26 -2.57 -6.00
N GLU A 318 -13.07 -2.99 -6.42
CA GLU A 318 -12.14 -3.81 -5.66
C GLU A 318 -10.70 -3.23 -5.64
N ASN A 319 -10.25 -2.58 -6.71
CA ASN A 319 -8.84 -2.19 -6.88
C ASN A 319 -8.60 -0.72 -6.54
N ILE A 320 -8.73 -0.34 -5.26
CA ILE A 320 -8.64 1.06 -4.79
C ILE A 320 -7.28 1.47 -4.22
N TYR A 321 -6.18 0.88 -4.65
CA TYR A 321 -4.90 1.13 -3.98
C TYR A 321 -4.36 2.55 -4.24
N PHE A 322 -4.63 3.16 -5.39
CA PHE A 322 -3.98 4.43 -5.76
C PHE A 322 -4.54 5.63 -4.97
N PHE A 323 -5.81 6.01 -5.17
CA PHE A 323 -6.36 7.26 -4.62
C PHE A 323 -6.38 7.31 -3.08
N PRO A 324 -6.91 6.31 -2.35
CA PRO A 324 -6.78 6.24 -0.91
C PRO A 324 -5.34 6.39 -0.39
N THR A 325 -4.36 5.77 -1.07
CA THR A 325 -2.94 5.92 -0.70
C THR A 325 -2.45 7.33 -0.97
N TYR A 326 -2.78 7.91 -2.12
CA TYR A 326 -2.42 9.29 -2.46
C TYR A 326 -3.02 10.29 -1.47
N ILE A 327 -4.32 10.18 -1.16
CA ILE A 327 -5.00 11.01 -0.16
C ILE A 327 -4.32 10.87 1.20
N SER A 328 -3.99 9.65 1.62
CA SER A 328 -3.31 9.39 2.89
C SER A 328 -1.90 10.00 2.93
N LEU A 329 -1.13 9.91 1.84
CA LEU A 329 0.19 10.53 1.72
C LEU A 329 0.08 12.05 1.75
N TYR A 330 -0.85 12.61 0.97
CA TYR A 330 -1.12 14.03 0.93
C TYR A 330 -1.44 14.57 2.33
N LYS A 331 -2.35 13.91 3.06
CA LYS A 331 -2.68 14.27 4.45
C LYS A 331 -1.44 14.25 5.34
N GLN A 332 -0.63 13.19 5.29
CA GLN A 332 0.54 13.06 6.17
C GLN A 332 1.65 14.10 5.89
N ILE A 333 1.70 14.64 4.67
CA ILE A 333 2.76 15.57 4.25
C ILE A 333 2.26 17.02 4.34
N MET A 334 1.04 17.29 3.89
CA MET A 334 0.54 18.65 3.68
C MET A 334 -0.34 19.17 4.83
N LEU A 335 -0.97 18.28 5.61
CA LEU A 335 -1.88 18.62 6.71
C LEU A 335 -1.26 18.23 8.06
#